data_AF-A0A7C3WNG7-F1
#
_entry.id   AF-A0A7C3WNG7-F1
#
_cell.length_a   1.000
_cell.length_b   1.000
_cell.length_c   1.000
_cell.angle_alpha   90.00
_cell.angle_beta   90.00
_cell.angle_gamma   90.00
#
_symmetry.space_group_name_H-M   'P 1'
#
loop_
_entity.id
_entity.type
_entity.pdbx_description
1 polymer ?
#
loop_
_entity_poly.entity_id
_entity_poly.type
_entity_poly.pdbx_seq_one_letter_code
_entity_poly.pdbx_strand_id
1 'polypeptide(L)'
;MLVKRSFLQMVFPSNDLSKIAVKEKRVVPLNTKDYRYLRFRAIGNLEVDKPKGGFNSNWDGFPYKYFEDDEPGYGYKSFIGKRAHYEHNSKLGDKGAIGELIDAYLNRFIYPDGVGRWSDLDGKDNAEKRLKILSIPNQKDGSIEVLMKIDTTLLGKKILEPEVERALERIIKMIDTGQKLFCSMGTNVEYSICSVCGNKARFASDYCDHMKPIRKGAITVVSANNIRDLLDKDLLRPEWLKHVVVSKKDVDEVLNGISNKGVAVRNGEINHKLSFFELSIVKSPAYEVAKALEKISSQNDMEYKDYLRYVRNMIGDDVLLDIYSLLQEEGIVSKGCEVKW
;
A
#
# COMPACT_ATOMS: atom_id res chain seq x y z
N MET A 1 1.86 20.50 -21.13
CA MET A 1 1.43 20.52 -19.71
C MET A 1 0.23 19.59 -19.60
N LEU A 2 0.20 18.73 -18.56
CA LEU A 2 -0.94 17.95 -18.02
C LEU A 2 -1.19 16.51 -18.52
N VAL A 3 -0.96 15.54 -17.63
CA VAL A 3 -1.96 14.54 -17.24
C VAL A 3 -1.95 14.50 -15.72
N LYS A 4 -3.00 15.06 -15.10
CA LYS A 4 -3.16 15.11 -13.66
C LYS A 4 -3.75 13.74 -13.27
N ARG A 5 -2.96 12.96 -12.52
CA ARG A 5 -3.26 11.65 -11.92
C ARG A 5 -2.74 10.46 -12.70
N SER A 6 -1.96 9.68 -12.00
CA SER A 6 -0.87 8.91 -12.56
C SER A 6 -1.19 7.42 -12.54
N PHE A 7 -2.39 7.11 -12.98
CA PHE A 7 -2.86 5.75 -13.20
C PHE A 7 -3.85 5.80 -14.36
N LEU A 8 -3.39 5.60 -15.59
CA LEU A 8 -4.31 5.32 -16.69
C LEU A 8 -4.86 3.90 -16.47
N GLN A 9 -6.14 3.79 -16.15
CA GLN A 9 -6.83 2.51 -16.03
C GLN A 9 -7.15 2.02 -17.45
N MET A 10 -6.27 1.22 -18.02
CA MET A 10 -6.51 0.65 -19.34
C MET A 10 -7.33 -0.63 -19.23
N VAL A 11 -8.40 -0.73 -20.02
CA VAL A 11 -9.16 -1.96 -20.21
C VAL A 11 -8.60 -2.61 -21.46
N PHE A 12 -7.82 -3.68 -21.30
CA PHE A 12 -7.40 -4.47 -22.45
C PHE A 12 -8.53 -5.45 -22.80
N PRO A 13 -9.11 -5.37 -24.02
CA PRO A 13 -9.97 -6.43 -24.49
C PRO A 13 -9.13 -7.72 -24.55
N SER A 14 -9.48 -8.67 -23.69
CA SER A 14 -8.96 -10.03 -23.81
C SER A 14 -9.60 -10.64 -25.05
N ASN A 15 -8.79 -11.15 -25.99
CA ASN A 15 -9.29 -11.98 -27.10
C ASN A 15 -9.90 -13.31 -26.62
N ASP A 16 -9.83 -13.58 -25.32
CA ASP A 16 -10.34 -14.75 -24.63
C ASP A 16 -11.43 -14.28 -23.65
N LEU A 17 -12.70 -14.43 -24.05
CA LEU A 17 -13.88 -13.99 -23.28
C LEU A 17 -13.98 -14.66 -21.89
N SER A 18 -13.21 -15.71 -21.63
CA SER A 18 -13.13 -16.36 -20.31
C SER A 18 -12.20 -15.65 -19.32
N LYS A 19 -11.39 -14.68 -19.78
CA LYS A 19 -10.49 -13.90 -18.94
C LYS A 19 -11.07 -12.50 -18.80
N ILE A 20 -11.58 -12.20 -17.60
CA ILE A 20 -11.97 -10.85 -17.18
C ILE A 20 -10.87 -9.87 -17.60
N ALA A 21 -11.23 -8.78 -18.28
CA ALA A 21 -10.30 -7.74 -18.69
C ALA A 21 -9.39 -7.36 -17.52
N VAL A 22 -8.09 -7.65 -17.64
CA VAL A 22 -7.12 -7.30 -16.62
C VAL A 22 -6.92 -5.79 -16.70
N LYS A 23 -7.55 -5.07 -15.78
CA LYS A 23 -7.31 -3.64 -15.59
C LYS A 23 -5.90 -3.45 -15.04
N GLU A 24 -4.94 -3.25 -15.93
CA GLU A 24 -3.56 -2.91 -15.57
C GLU A 24 -3.44 -1.39 -15.61
N LYS A 25 -3.11 -0.78 -14.45
CA LYS A 25 -2.73 0.62 -14.42
C LYS A 25 -1.26 0.71 -14.76
N ARG A 26 -0.90 1.50 -15.76
CA ARG A 26 0.48 1.83 -16.11
C ARG A 26 0.77 3.27 -15.74
N VAL A 27 2.00 3.54 -15.35
CA VAL A 27 2.42 4.89 -15.04
C VAL A 27 3.06 5.49 -16.29
N VAL A 28 2.61 6.68 -16.64
CA VAL A 28 2.98 7.36 -17.88
C VAL A 28 3.86 8.56 -17.52
N PRO A 29 5.17 8.53 -17.82
CA PRO A 29 6.09 9.57 -17.37
C PRO A 29 5.91 10.85 -18.20
N LEU A 30 5.69 11.98 -17.52
CA LEU A 30 5.39 13.25 -18.18
C LEU A 30 6.61 14.16 -18.40
N ASN A 31 7.64 13.99 -17.57
CA ASN A 31 8.90 14.74 -17.64
C ASN A 31 10.00 13.87 -17.02
N THR A 32 10.66 13.09 -17.87
CA THR A 32 11.76 12.20 -17.49
C THR A 32 13.09 12.95 -17.36
N LYS A 33 13.16 14.23 -17.75
CA LYS A 33 14.38 15.02 -17.60
C LYS A 33 14.55 15.46 -16.15
N ASP A 34 13.51 16.05 -15.59
CA ASP A 34 13.55 16.69 -14.27
C ASP A 34 13.06 15.75 -13.15
N TYR A 35 12.41 14.64 -13.52
CA TYR A 35 11.82 13.73 -12.55
C TYR A 35 12.08 12.26 -12.90
N ARG A 36 12.04 11.43 -11.86
CA ARG A 36 11.88 9.98 -11.97
C ARG A 36 10.60 9.56 -11.26
N TYR A 37 9.92 8.58 -11.81
CA TYR A 37 8.66 8.08 -11.27
C TYR A 37 8.82 6.64 -10.83
N LEU A 38 8.29 6.33 -9.65
CA LEU A 38 8.36 5.00 -9.06
C LEU A 38 7.03 4.62 -8.44
N ARG A 39 6.50 3.50 -8.89
CA ARG A 39 5.33 2.88 -8.26
C ARG A 39 5.82 1.86 -7.24
N PHE A 40 5.41 2.01 -6.00
CA PHE A 40 5.74 1.08 -4.92
C PHE A 40 4.48 0.43 -4.39
N ARG A 41 4.60 -0.81 -3.94
CA ARG A 41 3.64 -1.38 -3.00
C ARG A 41 4.01 -0.92 -1.59
N ALA A 42 3.29 0.05 -1.06
CA ALA A 42 3.63 0.66 0.22
C ALA A 42 3.31 -0.28 1.40
N ILE A 43 2.15 -0.94 1.36
CA ILE A 43 1.65 -1.73 2.50
C ILE A 43 0.68 -2.83 2.07
N GLY A 44 0.81 -3.99 2.70
CA GLY A 44 -0.17 -5.07 2.63
C GLY A 44 -1.18 -4.98 3.77
N ASN A 45 -2.38 -5.54 3.57
CA ASN A 45 -3.36 -5.65 4.66
C ASN A 45 -3.19 -6.96 5.44
N LEU A 46 -3.77 -7.01 6.62
CA LEU A 46 -3.70 -8.12 7.56
C LEU A 46 -4.51 -9.35 7.11
N GLU A 47 -5.51 -9.19 6.24
CA GLU A 47 -6.47 -10.22 5.88
C GLU A 47 -5.91 -11.28 4.91
N VAL A 48 -4.91 -10.91 4.09
CA VAL A 48 -4.34 -11.79 3.06
C VAL A 48 -3.02 -12.44 3.49
N ASP A 49 -2.73 -13.62 2.93
CA ASP A 49 -1.55 -14.39 3.30
C ASP A 49 -0.22 -13.78 2.83
N LYS A 50 0.85 -14.10 3.58
CA LYS A 50 2.22 -13.80 3.16
C LYS A 50 2.52 -14.45 1.79
N PRO A 51 3.34 -13.81 0.94
CA PRO A 51 4.03 -12.54 1.16
C PRO A 51 3.16 -11.30 0.88
N LYS A 52 1.89 -11.47 0.47
CA LYS A 52 1.05 -10.36 -0.01
C LYS A 52 0.49 -9.49 1.14
N GLY A 53 0.34 -10.05 2.34
CA GLY A 53 -0.15 -9.32 3.51
C GLY A 53 0.24 -9.96 4.83
N GLY A 54 -0.67 -9.90 5.80
CA GLY A 54 -0.44 -10.33 7.17
C GLY A 54 0.38 -9.29 7.96
N PHE A 55 1.05 -9.75 9.00
CA PHE A 55 2.01 -8.91 9.73
C PHE A 55 3.25 -8.62 8.90
N ASN A 56 3.67 -7.36 8.90
CA ASN A 56 4.90 -6.90 8.27
C ASN A 56 6.16 -7.38 9.03
N SER A 57 7.37 -6.98 8.63
CA SER A 57 8.61 -7.45 9.28
C SER A 57 8.75 -7.00 10.73
N ASN A 58 8.14 -5.87 11.08
CA ASN A 58 8.09 -5.32 12.43
C ASN A 58 6.92 -5.90 13.24
N TRP A 59 6.18 -6.86 12.70
CA TRP A 59 4.96 -7.42 13.30
C TRP A 59 3.84 -6.39 13.50
N ASP A 60 3.71 -5.47 12.55
CA ASP A 60 2.55 -4.59 12.39
C ASP A 60 1.55 -5.17 11.39
N GLY A 61 0.31 -5.31 11.82
CA GLY A 61 -0.83 -5.73 11.02
C GLY A 61 -1.77 -4.55 10.82
N PHE A 62 -2.31 -4.40 9.61
CA PHE A 62 -3.17 -3.30 9.24
C PHE A 62 -4.48 -3.85 8.66
N PRO A 63 -5.60 -3.75 9.39
CA PRO A 63 -6.90 -4.17 8.90
C PRO A 63 -7.30 -3.39 7.64
N TYR A 64 -7.68 -4.11 6.59
CA TYR A 64 -8.01 -3.56 5.28
C TYR A 64 -9.09 -2.46 5.32
N LYS A 65 -10.03 -2.55 6.26
CA LYS A 65 -11.10 -1.54 6.42
C LYS A 65 -10.56 -0.12 6.60
N TYR A 66 -9.41 0.04 7.27
CA TYR A 66 -8.81 1.34 7.49
C TYR A 66 -8.04 1.85 6.26
N PHE A 67 -7.77 0.99 5.27
CA PHE A 67 -7.27 1.45 3.98
C PHE A 67 -8.38 2.10 3.16
N GLU A 68 -9.62 1.64 3.30
CA GLU A 68 -10.80 2.21 2.63
C GLU A 68 -11.34 3.48 3.29
N ASP A 69 -10.74 3.94 4.38
CA ASP A 69 -11.17 5.15 5.08
C ASP A 69 -11.06 6.37 4.16
N ASP A 70 -12.20 7.03 3.94
CA ASP A 70 -12.33 8.22 3.10
C ASP A 70 -12.31 9.52 3.93
N GLU A 71 -12.21 9.44 5.26
CA GLU A 71 -12.07 10.60 6.13
C GLU A 71 -10.80 11.40 5.75
N PRO A 72 -10.88 12.75 5.65
CA PRO A 72 -9.73 13.57 5.32
C PRO A 72 -8.54 13.30 6.24
N GLY A 73 -7.42 12.90 5.65
CA GLY A 73 -6.19 12.57 6.38
C GLY A 73 -6.04 11.10 6.77
N TYR A 74 -7.01 10.23 6.50
CA TYR A 74 -6.93 8.79 6.77
C TYR A 74 -6.88 7.95 5.49
N GLY A 75 -6.62 6.65 5.69
CA GLY A 75 -6.66 5.64 4.63
C GLY A 75 -5.62 5.86 3.54
N TYR A 76 -5.78 5.15 2.42
CA TYR A 76 -4.78 5.16 1.35
C TYR A 76 -4.56 6.54 0.71
N LYS A 77 -5.58 7.41 0.75
CA LYS A 77 -5.49 8.76 0.16
C LYS A 77 -4.60 9.69 0.97
N SER A 78 -4.32 9.38 2.25
CA SER A 78 -3.50 10.26 3.07
C SER A 78 -2.02 10.30 2.66
N PHE A 79 -1.58 9.41 1.75
CA PHE A 79 -0.28 9.50 1.10
C PHE A 79 -0.15 10.68 0.15
N ILE A 80 -1.25 11.13 -0.45
CA ILE A 80 -1.21 12.10 -1.55
C ILE A 80 -0.77 13.47 -1.01
N GLY A 81 0.18 14.09 -1.70
CA GLY A 81 0.75 15.39 -1.35
C GLY A 81 1.79 15.34 -0.22
N LYS A 82 2.17 14.15 0.26
CA LYS A 82 3.25 14.01 1.25
C LYS A 82 4.62 14.04 0.56
N ARG A 83 5.64 14.41 1.33
CA ARG A 83 7.03 14.38 0.86
C ARG A 83 7.56 12.95 0.90
N ALA A 84 8.38 12.61 -0.08
CA ALA A 84 9.18 11.41 -0.07
C ALA A 84 10.54 11.74 0.57
N HIS A 85 10.90 11.00 1.62
CA HIS A 85 12.14 11.23 2.37
C HIS A 85 13.16 10.12 2.14
N TYR A 86 14.41 10.38 2.52
CA TYR A 86 15.42 9.34 2.68
C TYR A 86 15.50 8.91 4.15
N GLU A 87 15.46 7.60 4.43
CA GLU A 87 15.66 7.01 5.77
C GLU A 87 14.82 7.62 6.92
N HIS A 88 13.53 7.87 6.71
CA HIS A 88 12.60 8.37 7.77
C HIS A 88 13.04 9.69 8.41
N ASN A 89 13.73 10.54 7.64
CA ASN A 89 14.27 11.79 8.17
C ASN A 89 13.34 12.99 7.91
N SER A 90 12.04 12.83 8.17
CA SER A 90 11.06 13.93 8.05
C SER A 90 11.37 15.14 8.90
N LYS A 91 12.14 14.98 9.98
CA LYS A 91 12.64 16.08 10.82
C LYS A 91 13.48 17.10 10.04
N LEU A 92 14.14 16.68 8.94
CA LEU A 92 14.90 17.58 8.07
C LEU A 92 14.02 18.44 7.15
N GLY A 93 12.70 18.21 7.12
CA GLY A 93 11.78 18.97 6.27
C GLY A 93 12.22 18.93 4.81
N ASP A 94 12.35 20.10 4.18
CA ASP A 94 12.74 20.22 2.77
C ASP A 94 14.13 19.67 2.47
N LYS A 95 15.06 19.76 3.43
CA LYS A 95 16.43 19.31 3.24
C LYS A 95 16.59 17.78 3.19
N GLY A 96 15.58 17.06 3.70
CA GLY A 96 15.52 15.60 3.69
C GLY A 96 14.57 15.02 2.65
N ALA A 97 13.86 15.87 1.90
CA ALA A 97 12.88 15.45 0.92
C ALA A 97 13.54 15.27 -0.45
N ILE A 98 13.33 14.10 -1.06
CA ILE A 98 13.88 13.74 -2.38
C ILE A 98 12.83 13.81 -3.49
N GLY A 99 11.60 14.18 -3.13
CA GLY A 99 10.45 14.17 -4.02
C GLY A 99 9.13 14.21 -3.28
N GLU A 100 8.07 13.78 -3.94
CA GLU A 100 6.69 13.85 -3.48
C GLU A 100 5.89 12.59 -3.84
N LEU A 101 4.86 12.31 -3.04
CA LEU A 101 3.88 11.26 -3.27
C LEU A 101 2.69 11.87 -3.97
N ILE A 102 2.60 11.67 -5.28
CA ILE A 102 1.64 12.39 -6.13
C ILE A 102 0.34 11.63 -6.33
N ASP A 103 0.33 10.33 -6.04
CA ASP A 103 -0.87 9.49 -6.17
C ASP A 103 -0.78 8.25 -5.28
N ALA A 104 -1.94 7.68 -4.97
CA ALA A 104 -2.06 6.44 -4.23
C ALA A 104 -3.21 5.59 -4.77
N TYR A 105 -3.07 4.28 -4.69
CA TYR A 105 -4.02 3.33 -5.22
C TYR A 105 -4.24 2.18 -4.24
N LEU A 106 -5.51 1.91 -3.95
CA LEU A 106 -5.91 0.75 -3.17
C LEU A 106 -6.26 -0.40 -4.12
N ASN A 107 -5.56 -1.54 -3.99
CA ASN A 107 -5.86 -2.77 -4.71
C ASN A 107 -7.13 -3.42 -4.16
N ARG A 108 -8.29 -2.80 -4.38
CA ARG A 108 -9.55 -3.19 -3.75
C ARG A 108 -9.91 -4.65 -3.98
N PHE A 109 -10.39 -5.30 -2.94
CA PHE A 109 -10.97 -6.63 -3.06
C PHE A 109 -12.13 -6.61 -4.05
N ILE A 110 -12.28 -7.71 -4.76
CA ILE A 110 -13.43 -8.00 -5.62
C ILE A 110 -14.56 -8.43 -4.68
N TYR A 111 -15.61 -7.62 -4.63
CA TYR A 111 -16.79 -7.89 -3.83
C TYR A 111 -17.86 -8.63 -4.65
N PRO A 112 -18.60 -9.57 -4.05
CA PRO A 112 -19.83 -10.10 -4.64
C PRO A 112 -20.93 -9.04 -4.61
N ASP A 113 -22.00 -9.27 -5.39
CA ASP A 113 -23.16 -8.38 -5.43
C ASP A 113 -23.73 -8.13 -4.02
N GLY A 114 -24.07 -6.87 -3.75
CA GLY A 114 -24.65 -6.44 -2.46
C GLY A 114 -23.63 -6.09 -1.37
N VAL A 115 -22.33 -6.23 -1.61
CA VAL A 115 -21.28 -5.75 -0.69
C VAL A 115 -20.64 -4.48 -1.26
N GLY A 116 -20.85 -3.35 -0.59
CA GLY A 116 -20.32 -2.05 -1.04
C GLY A 116 -18.89 -1.82 -0.59
N ARG A 117 -18.59 -2.11 0.69
CA ARG A 117 -17.31 -1.87 1.35
C ARG A 117 -16.93 -3.04 2.25
N TRP A 118 -15.65 -3.19 2.57
CA TRP A 118 -15.19 -4.21 3.51
C TRP A 118 -15.73 -3.96 4.93
N SER A 119 -15.91 -2.69 5.31
CA SER A 119 -16.50 -2.29 6.59
C SER A 119 -17.94 -2.76 6.76
N ASP A 120 -18.68 -3.01 5.68
CA ASP A 120 -20.06 -3.54 5.75
C ASP A 120 -20.08 -4.99 6.26
N LEU A 121 -18.91 -5.63 6.25
CA LEU A 121 -18.68 -6.98 6.76
C LEU A 121 -17.99 -6.95 8.13
N ASP A 122 -17.94 -5.80 8.81
CA ASP A 122 -17.53 -5.73 10.20
C ASP A 122 -18.57 -6.48 11.06
N GLY A 123 -18.09 -7.30 11.99
CA GLY A 123 -18.93 -8.17 12.80
C GLY A 123 -18.56 -9.64 12.67
N LYS A 124 -18.67 -10.36 13.79
CA LYS A 124 -18.29 -11.78 13.89
C LYS A 124 -19.09 -12.69 12.96
N ASP A 125 -20.37 -12.40 12.74
CA ASP A 125 -21.27 -13.22 11.92
C ASP A 125 -20.93 -13.19 10.41
N ASN A 126 -20.09 -12.24 9.99
CA ASN A 126 -19.63 -12.12 8.62
C ASN A 126 -18.29 -12.85 8.35
N ALA A 127 -17.74 -13.57 9.33
CA ALA A 127 -16.43 -14.25 9.18
C ALA A 127 -16.39 -15.21 7.98
N GLU A 128 -17.43 -16.04 7.80
CA GLU A 128 -17.49 -16.97 6.68
C GLU A 128 -17.57 -16.23 5.32
N LYS A 129 -18.33 -15.11 5.27
CA LYS A 129 -18.42 -14.28 4.06
C LYS A 129 -17.07 -13.66 3.71
N ARG A 130 -16.34 -13.12 4.70
CA ARG A 130 -14.99 -12.56 4.49
C ARG A 130 -14.03 -13.63 3.98
N LEU A 131 -14.02 -14.83 4.57
CA LEU A 131 -13.20 -15.95 4.11
C LEU A 131 -13.53 -16.38 2.66
N LYS A 132 -14.81 -16.43 2.30
CA LYS A 132 -15.24 -16.69 0.91
C LYS A 132 -14.72 -15.62 -0.05
N ILE A 133 -14.83 -14.33 0.31
CA ILE A 133 -14.31 -13.23 -0.51
C ILE A 133 -12.79 -13.33 -0.69
N LEU A 134 -12.05 -13.59 0.39
CA LEU A 134 -10.59 -13.74 0.35
C LEU A 134 -10.14 -14.96 -0.50
N SER A 135 -11.01 -15.94 -0.69
CA SER A 135 -10.74 -17.17 -1.45
C SER A 135 -11.13 -17.09 -2.93
N ILE A 136 -11.68 -15.97 -3.40
CA ILE A 136 -12.07 -15.80 -4.81
C ILE A 136 -10.83 -15.97 -5.72
N PRO A 137 -10.93 -16.75 -6.83
CA PRO A 137 -9.84 -16.83 -7.80
C PRO A 137 -9.46 -15.46 -8.36
N ASN A 138 -8.16 -15.18 -8.48
CA ASN A 138 -7.64 -13.87 -8.92
C ASN A 138 -8.07 -12.68 -8.05
N GLN A 139 -8.41 -12.93 -6.78
CA GLN A 139 -8.67 -11.88 -5.81
C GLN A 139 -7.50 -10.90 -5.73
N LYS A 140 -7.83 -9.61 -5.61
CA LYS A 140 -6.84 -8.56 -5.35
C LYS A 140 -6.33 -8.70 -3.92
N ASP A 141 -5.11 -8.23 -3.69
CA ASP A 141 -4.48 -8.44 -2.39
C ASP A 141 -4.73 -7.33 -1.39
N GLY A 142 -5.59 -6.36 -1.68
CA GLY A 142 -5.93 -5.27 -0.76
C GLY A 142 -4.75 -4.38 -0.38
N SER A 143 -3.61 -4.47 -1.06
CA SER A 143 -2.44 -3.64 -0.77
C SER A 143 -2.64 -2.20 -1.23
N ILE A 144 -1.94 -1.26 -0.58
CA ILE A 144 -1.82 0.10 -1.08
C ILE A 144 -0.56 0.21 -1.90
N GLU A 145 -0.71 0.81 -3.06
CA GLU A 145 0.36 1.24 -3.93
C GLU A 145 0.42 2.76 -3.98
N VAL A 146 1.62 3.29 -4.18
CA VAL A 146 1.88 4.72 -4.15
C VAL A 146 2.76 5.08 -5.34
N LEU A 147 2.47 6.22 -5.94
CA LEU A 147 3.34 6.80 -6.95
C LEU A 147 4.19 7.90 -6.33
N MET A 148 5.49 7.67 -6.36
CA MET A 148 6.51 8.60 -5.94
C MET A 148 7.11 9.29 -7.16
N LYS A 149 7.20 10.62 -7.11
CA LYS A 149 7.90 11.47 -8.06
C LYS A 149 9.17 11.99 -7.38
N ILE A 150 10.32 11.49 -7.82
CA ILE A 150 11.66 11.89 -7.38
C ILE A 150 12.12 13.10 -8.19
N ASP A 151 12.57 14.15 -7.52
CA ASP A 151 13.02 15.40 -8.14
C ASP A 151 14.52 15.38 -8.39
N THR A 152 14.93 15.20 -9.66
CA THR A 152 16.34 15.15 -10.03
C THR A 152 16.97 16.54 -10.04
N THR A 153 16.16 17.60 -10.10
CA THR A 153 16.64 18.99 -10.13
C THR A 153 17.18 19.44 -8.77
N LEU A 154 16.96 18.68 -7.70
CA LEU A 154 17.52 18.97 -6.38
C LEU A 154 19.03 18.78 -6.31
N LEU A 155 19.60 17.95 -7.20
CA LEU A 155 21.04 17.73 -7.29
C LEU A 155 21.78 19.00 -7.71
N GLY A 156 22.88 19.30 -7.03
CA GLY A 156 23.75 20.45 -7.33
C GLY A 156 23.20 21.81 -6.84
N LYS A 157 21.96 21.88 -6.36
CA LYS A 157 21.36 23.13 -5.83
C LYS A 157 21.79 23.46 -4.39
N LYS A 158 22.49 22.55 -3.70
CA LYS A 158 22.91 22.69 -2.28
C LYS A 158 21.76 22.99 -1.31
N ILE A 159 20.54 22.52 -1.63
CA ILE A 159 19.35 22.65 -0.77
C ILE A 159 19.21 21.45 0.16
N LEU A 160 19.70 20.28 -0.28
CA LEU A 160 19.66 19.03 0.47
C LEU A 160 20.79 18.95 1.49
N GLU A 161 20.56 18.18 2.56
CA GLU A 161 21.67 17.75 3.42
C GLU A 161 22.66 16.89 2.60
N PRO A 162 23.98 16.99 2.82
CA PRO A 162 24.97 16.33 1.97
C PRO A 162 24.80 14.81 1.85
N GLU A 163 24.32 14.15 2.90
CA GLU A 163 24.03 12.71 2.86
C GLU A 163 22.80 12.38 2.02
N VAL A 164 21.78 13.24 2.08
CA VAL A 164 20.53 13.10 1.31
C VAL A 164 20.81 13.32 -0.18
N GLU A 165 21.66 14.30 -0.52
CA GLU A 165 22.09 14.52 -1.91
C GLU A 165 22.83 13.29 -2.48
N ARG A 166 23.83 12.75 -1.76
CA ARG A 166 24.51 11.51 -2.16
C ARG A 166 23.55 10.33 -2.26
N ALA A 167 22.56 10.25 -1.39
CA ALA A 167 21.54 9.20 -1.45
C ALA A 167 20.66 9.36 -2.68
N LEU A 168 20.22 10.57 -3.00
CA LEU A 168 19.42 10.89 -4.18
C LEU A 168 20.16 10.50 -5.47
N GLU A 169 21.45 10.83 -5.60
CA GLU A 169 22.28 10.41 -6.74
C GLU A 169 22.28 8.89 -6.91
N ARG A 170 22.50 8.15 -5.81
CA ARG A 170 22.46 6.68 -5.83
C ARG A 170 21.09 6.16 -6.22
N ILE A 171 20.02 6.73 -5.65
CA ILE A 171 18.64 6.34 -5.93
C ILE A 171 18.36 6.54 -7.43
N ILE A 172 18.66 7.70 -8.00
CA ILE A 172 18.46 7.97 -9.43
C ILE A 172 19.22 6.93 -10.27
N LYS A 173 20.48 6.64 -9.94
CA LYS A 173 21.25 5.60 -10.63
C LYS A 173 20.60 4.23 -10.50
N MET A 174 20.07 3.87 -9.33
CA MET A 174 19.35 2.61 -9.12
C MET A 174 18.08 2.53 -9.97
N ILE A 175 17.33 3.62 -10.08
CA ILE A 175 16.16 3.72 -10.96
C ILE A 175 16.60 3.51 -12.41
N ASP A 176 17.59 4.27 -12.87
CA ASP A 176 18.06 4.28 -14.26
C ASP A 176 18.69 2.94 -14.69
N THR A 177 19.32 2.22 -13.77
CA THR A 177 19.89 0.89 -14.01
C THR A 177 18.93 -0.26 -13.70
N GLY A 178 17.71 0.05 -13.27
CA GLY A 178 16.72 -0.96 -12.92
C GLY A 178 17.10 -1.83 -11.71
N GLN A 179 17.88 -1.31 -10.77
CA GLN A 179 18.13 -1.98 -9.50
C GLN A 179 16.87 -1.97 -8.63
N LYS A 180 16.79 -2.92 -7.69
CA LYS A 180 15.69 -2.99 -6.74
C LYS A 180 15.83 -1.86 -5.72
N LEU A 181 14.77 -1.08 -5.56
CA LEU A 181 14.62 -0.10 -4.49
C LEU A 181 13.60 -0.61 -3.49
N PHE A 182 13.81 -0.28 -2.23
CA PHE A 182 12.92 -0.63 -1.13
C PHE A 182 12.42 0.65 -0.46
N CYS A 183 11.15 0.65 -0.07
CA CYS A 183 10.57 1.73 0.71
C CYS A 183 10.01 1.22 2.04
N SER A 184 9.94 2.14 3.00
CA SER A 184 9.28 1.97 4.28
C SER A 184 8.46 3.22 4.55
N MET A 185 7.43 3.07 5.35
CA MET A 185 6.39 4.07 5.53
C MET A 185 6.33 4.53 6.97
N GLY A 186 6.11 5.83 7.18
CA GLY A 186 5.70 6.37 8.46
C GLY A 186 4.18 6.41 8.52
N THR A 187 3.62 5.75 9.53
CA THR A 187 2.18 5.76 9.82
C THR A 187 1.94 6.33 11.20
N ASN A 188 0.96 7.21 11.33
CA ASN A 188 0.28 7.49 12.58
C ASN A 188 -0.91 6.54 12.66
N VAL A 189 -1.14 6.01 13.85
CA VAL A 189 -2.26 5.14 14.16
C VAL A 189 -2.97 5.75 15.36
N GLU A 190 -4.29 5.67 15.40
CA GLU A 190 -5.03 6.23 16.53
C GLU A 190 -4.83 5.37 17.78
N TYR A 191 -4.78 4.06 17.58
CA TYR A 191 -4.47 3.09 18.61
C TYR A 191 -4.06 1.76 17.98
N SER A 192 -3.44 0.92 18.82
CA SER A 192 -3.04 -0.43 18.47
C SER A 192 -3.63 -1.44 19.45
N ILE A 193 -3.89 -2.66 18.97
CA ILE A 193 -4.33 -3.80 19.77
C ILE A 193 -3.25 -4.86 19.76
N CYS A 194 -2.84 -5.33 20.94
CA CYS A 194 -1.93 -6.48 21.06
C CYS A 194 -2.66 -7.78 20.69
N SER A 195 -2.09 -8.56 19.76
CA SER A 195 -2.64 -9.85 19.34
C SER A 195 -2.66 -10.94 20.41
N VAL A 196 -1.97 -10.74 21.53
CA VAL A 196 -1.81 -11.72 22.62
C VAL A 196 -2.83 -11.51 23.73
N CYS A 197 -3.00 -10.26 24.18
CA CYS A 197 -3.82 -9.94 25.35
C CYS A 197 -4.93 -8.92 25.08
N GLY A 198 -5.03 -8.39 23.85
CA GLY A 198 -6.05 -7.39 23.49
C GLY A 198 -5.84 -6.00 24.08
N ASN A 199 -4.70 -5.75 24.75
CA ASN A 199 -4.40 -4.42 25.31
C ASN A 199 -4.43 -3.37 24.21
N LYS A 200 -5.30 -2.36 24.40
CA LYS A 200 -5.44 -1.21 23.52
C LYS A 200 -4.47 -0.12 23.97
N ALA A 201 -3.53 0.26 23.13
CA ALA A 201 -2.53 1.28 23.42
C ALA A 201 -2.65 2.44 22.42
N ARG A 202 -2.65 3.68 22.92
CA ARG A 202 -2.59 4.88 22.08
C ARG A 202 -1.16 5.38 21.93
N PHE A 203 -0.37 5.25 23.00
CA PHE A 203 1.03 5.63 23.03
C PHE A 203 1.91 4.42 23.35
N ALA A 204 3.19 4.51 23.00
CA ALA A 204 4.16 3.46 23.31
C ALA A 204 4.31 3.20 24.82
N SER A 205 4.01 4.20 25.66
CA SER A 205 3.95 4.05 27.12
C SER A 205 2.81 3.14 27.59
N ASP A 206 1.76 3.00 26.79
CA ASP A 206 0.57 2.19 27.11
C ASP A 206 0.72 0.73 26.65
N TYR A 207 1.85 0.41 26.02
CA TYR A 207 2.13 -0.94 25.56
C TYR A 207 2.29 -1.91 26.75
N CYS A 208 1.58 -3.02 26.65
CA CYS A 208 1.85 -4.18 27.49
C CYS A 208 3.24 -4.79 27.20
N ASP A 209 3.71 -5.67 28.09
CA ASP A 209 5.03 -6.30 27.95
C ASP A 209 5.23 -7.07 26.64
N HIS A 210 4.17 -7.61 26.03
CA HIS A 210 4.26 -8.31 24.75
C HIS A 210 4.67 -7.39 23.58
N MET A 211 4.35 -6.09 23.68
CA MET A 211 4.54 -5.11 22.62
C MET A 211 5.80 -4.25 22.81
N LYS A 212 6.55 -4.46 23.89
CA LYS A 212 7.86 -3.82 24.07
C LYS A 212 8.81 -4.22 22.93
N PRO A 213 9.76 -3.36 22.50
CA PRO A 213 10.55 -3.55 21.27
C PRO A 213 11.23 -4.92 21.12
N ILE A 214 11.70 -5.52 22.21
CA ILE A 214 12.42 -6.82 22.20
C ILE A 214 11.45 -8.00 22.10
N ARG A 215 10.17 -7.79 22.45
CA ARG A 215 9.15 -8.85 22.52
C ARG A 215 8.22 -8.88 21.32
N LYS A 216 8.18 -7.81 20.52
CA LYS A 216 7.42 -7.77 19.27
C LYS A 216 7.91 -8.88 18.32
N GLY A 217 7.00 -9.71 17.83
CA GLY A 217 7.30 -10.90 17.02
C GLY A 217 7.72 -12.16 17.76
N ALA A 218 8.01 -12.06 19.07
CA ALA A 218 8.31 -13.21 19.90
C ALA A 218 7.06 -14.11 20.05
N ILE A 219 7.29 -15.34 20.49
CA ILE A 219 6.20 -16.29 20.78
C ILE A 219 5.86 -16.19 22.26
N THR A 220 4.57 -16.00 22.55
CA THR A 220 3.98 -16.09 23.89
C THR A 220 3.01 -17.26 23.91
N VAL A 221 3.07 -18.09 24.95
CA VAL A 221 2.08 -19.15 25.18
C VAL A 221 0.96 -18.57 26.02
N VAL A 222 -0.27 -18.64 25.51
CA VAL A 222 -1.49 -18.24 26.22
C VAL A 222 -2.50 -19.37 26.19
N SER A 223 -3.54 -19.29 27.02
CA SER A 223 -4.63 -20.28 26.94
C SER A 223 -5.45 -20.09 25.67
N ALA A 224 -6.02 -21.17 25.12
CA ALA A 224 -6.93 -21.07 23.98
C ALA A 224 -8.15 -20.17 24.29
N ASN A 225 -8.66 -20.19 25.54
CA ASN A 225 -9.75 -19.32 25.97
C ASN A 225 -9.38 -17.84 25.89
N ASN A 226 -8.14 -17.46 26.21
CA ASN A 226 -7.73 -16.06 26.09
C ASN A 226 -7.89 -15.54 24.66
N ILE A 227 -7.57 -16.37 23.65
CA ILE A 227 -7.74 -15.96 22.25
C ILE A 227 -9.22 -15.97 21.84
N ARG A 228 -10.02 -16.92 22.32
CA ARG A 228 -11.48 -16.92 22.11
C ARG A 228 -12.13 -15.65 22.65
N ASP A 229 -11.73 -15.21 23.85
CA ASP A 229 -12.21 -13.97 24.45
C ASP A 229 -11.89 -12.74 23.57
N LEU A 230 -10.75 -12.73 22.87
CA LEU A 230 -10.41 -11.66 21.93
C LEU A 230 -11.26 -11.69 20.66
N LEU A 231 -11.63 -12.88 20.17
CA LEU A 231 -12.56 -13.03 19.06
C LEU A 231 -13.97 -12.57 19.46
N ASP A 232 -14.44 -12.95 20.65
CA ASP A 232 -15.75 -12.57 21.17
C ASP A 232 -15.90 -11.06 21.37
N LYS A 233 -14.79 -10.39 21.70
CA LYS A 233 -14.72 -8.93 21.86
C LYS A 233 -14.43 -8.17 20.55
N ASP A 234 -14.35 -8.86 19.41
CA ASP A 234 -13.97 -8.29 18.09
C ASP A 234 -12.62 -7.54 18.12
N LEU A 235 -11.71 -7.95 19.01
CA LEU A 235 -10.33 -7.46 19.08
C LEU A 235 -9.42 -8.25 18.14
N LEU A 236 -9.82 -9.47 17.80
CA LEU A 236 -9.25 -10.31 16.75
C LEU A 236 -10.35 -10.81 15.82
N ARG A 237 -9.94 -11.24 14.61
CA ARG A 237 -10.84 -11.89 13.66
C ARG A 237 -10.39 -13.32 13.36
N PRO A 238 -11.32 -14.25 13.08
CA PRO A 238 -10.99 -15.64 12.77
C PRO A 238 -9.98 -15.76 11.63
N GLU A 239 -10.13 -14.98 10.56
CA GLU A 239 -9.24 -15.00 9.41
C GLU A 239 -7.80 -14.52 9.72
N TRP A 240 -7.59 -13.77 10.81
CA TRP A 240 -6.26 -13.29 11.23
C TRP A 240 -5.49 -14.34 12.04
N LEU A 241 -6.15 -15.37 12.58
CA LEU A 241 -5.53 -16.36 13.44
C LEU A 241 -4.38 -17.10 12.74
N LYS A 242 -4.46 -17.29 11.42
CA LYS A 242 -3.37 -17.87 10.61
C LYS A 242 -2.07 -17.06 10.63
N HIS A 243 -2.12 -15.79 11.03
CA HIS A 243 -0.97 -14.91 11.19
C HIS A 243 -0.52 -14.74 12.64
N VAL A 244 -1.46 -14.92 13.57
CA VAL A 244 -1.27 -14.71 15.01
C VAL A 244 -0.85 -16.00 15.71
N VAL A 245 -1.49 -17.12 15.41
CA VAL A 245 -1.27 -18.42 16.05
C VAL A 245 -0.25 -19.22 15.24
N VAL A 246 0.72 -19.81 15.91
CA VAL A 246 1.91 -20.41 15.26
C VAL A 246 1.58 -21.68 14.48
N SER A 247 0.63 -22.50 14.95
CA SER A 247 0.31 -23.79 14.34
C SER A 247 -1.14 -23.90 13.91
N LYS A 248 -1.40 -24.59 12.79
CA LYS A 248 -2.76 -24.87 12.32
C LYS A 248 -3.59 -25.64 13.34
N LYS A 249 -2.97 -26.59 14.06
CA LYS A 249 -3.64 -27.35 15.12
C LYS A 249 -4.10 -26.47 16.28
N ASP A 250 -3.37 -25.40 16.58
CA ASP A 250 -3.76 -24.43 17.60
C ASP A 250 -4.81 -23.46 17.10
N VAL A 251 -4.80 -23.10 15.81
CA VAL A 251 -5.92 -22.37 15.18
C VAL A 251 -7.21 -23.18 15.28
N ASP A 252 -7.15 -24.47 14.91
CA ASP A 252 -8.30 -25.37 15.00
C ASP A 252 -8.79 -25.53 16.45
N GLU A 253 -7.87 -25.56 17.42
CA GLU A 253 -8.23 -25.53 18.83
C GLU A 253 -8.97 -24.25 19.20
N VAL A 254 -8.42 -23.09 18.87
CA VAL A 254 -9.05 -21.80 19.22
C VAL A 254 -10.46 -21.73 18.65
N LEU A 255 -10.63 -22.12 17.38
CA LEU A 255 -11.90 -21.99 16.67
C LEU A 255 -12.94 -23.06 17.05
N ASN A 256 -12.52 -24.31 17.25
CA ASN A 256 -13.44 -25.45 17.37
C ASN A 256 -13.25 -26.27 18.65
N GLY A 257 -12.14 -26.08 19.35
CA GLY A 257 -11.81 -26.81 20.56
C GLY A 257 -12.61 -26.33 21.76
N ILE A 258 -12.75 -27.22 22.75
CA ILE A 258 -13.36 -26.94 24.05
C ILE A 258 -12.32 -26.96 25.18
N SER A 259 -11.06 -27.28 24.87
CA SER A 259 -10.00 -27.36 25.87
C SER A 259 -9.40 -25.99 26.14
N ASN A 260 -8.84 -25.83 27.35
CA ASN A 260 -8.09 -24.64 27.73
C ASN A 260 -6.57 -24.84 27.58
N LYS A 261 -6.14 -25.64 26.60
CA LYS A 261 -4.71 -25.91 26.39
C LYS A 261 -3.96 -24.63 26.05
N GLY A 262 -2.65 -24.63 26.33
CA GLY A 262 -1.76 -23.56 25.89
C GLY A 262 -1.60 -23.57 24.37
N VAL A 263 -1.70 -22.41 23.74
CA VAL A 263 -1.47 -22.17 22.32
C VAL A 263 -0.34 -21.15 22.15
N ALA A 264 0.51 -21.38 21.15
CA ALA A 264 1.62 -20.50 20.85
C ALA A 264 1.16 -19.35 19.92
N VAL A 265 1.36 -18.12 20.36
CA VAL A 265 0.92 -16.90 19.69
C VAL A 265 2.09 -15.96 19.42
N ARG A 266 2.16 -15.40 18.22
CA ARG A 266 3.11 -14.34 17.83
C ARG A 266 2.63 -13.00 18.38
N ASN A 267 3.54 -12.27 19.01
CA ASN A 267 3.29 -10.93 19.53
C ASN A 267 3.20 -9.92 18.37
N GLY A 268 1.99 -9.52 17.99
CA GLY A 268 1.73 -8.61 16.88
C GLY A 268 0.98 -7.36 17.33
N GLU A 269 1.24 -6.26 16.61
CA GLU A 269 0.54 -4.99 16.74
C GLU A 269 -0.52 -4.88 15.66
N ILE A 270 -1.79 -4.82 16.01
CA ILE A 270 -2.87 -4.57 15.06
C ILE A 270 -3.18 -3.09 15.13
N ASN A 271 -2.91 -2.35 14.05
CA ASN A 271 -2.94 -0.90 13.99
C ASN A 271 -4.27 -0.39 13.44
N HIS A 272 -4.94 0.50 14.16
CA HIS A 272 -6.27 1.01 13.83
C HIS A 272 -6.26 2.49 13.45
N LYS A 273 -7.16 2.87 12.54
CA LYS A 273 -7.36 4.27 12.07
C LYS A 273 -6.04 4.93 11.66
N LEU A 274 -5.49 4.43 10.56
CA LEU A 274 -4.18 4.82 10.08
C LEU A 274 -4.22 6.08 9.20
N SER A 275 -3.22 6.94 9.40
CA SER A 275 -2.86 8.04 8.51
C SER A 275 -1.37 7.97 8.19
N PHE A 276 -1.03 8.09 6.92
CA PHE A 276 0.35 8.15 6.44
C PHE A 276 0.89 9.57 6.57
N PHE A 277 2.11 9.71 7.09
CA PHE A 277 2.79 11.01 7.18
C PHE A 277 4.04 11.09 6.31
N GLU A 278 4.69 9.96 6.02
CA GLU A 278 5.84 9.92 5.11
C GLU A 278 5.99 8.57 4.43
N LEU A 279 6.72 8.57 3.32
CA LEU A 279 7.27 7.36 2.70
C LEU A 279 8.75 7.60 2.46
N SER A 280 9.56 6.65 2.88
CA SER A 280 11.01 6.75 2.88
C SER A 280 11.64 5.63 2.09
N ILE A 281 12.66 5.96 1.30
CA ILE A 281 13.54 4.93 0.72
C ILE A 281 14.47 4.43 1.82
N VAL A 282 14.55 3.11 1.98
CA VAL A 282 15.32 2.45 3.06
C VAL A 282 16.08 1.24 2.52
N LYS A 283 17.06 0.76 3.29
CA LYS A 283 17.78 -0.49 2.99
C LYS A 283 16.95 -1.74 3.33
N SER A 284 16.24 -1.68 4.45
CA SER A 284 15.41 -2.77 4.97
C SER A 284 13.96 -2.30 5.03
N PRO A 285 13.09 -2.70 4.10
CA PRO A 285 11.71 -2.26 4.09
C PRO A 285 10.93 -2.87 5.25
N ALA A 286 9.93 -2.14 5.75
CA ALA A 286 8.95 -2.70 6.68
C ALA A 286 8.05 -3.77 6.01
N TYR A 287 7.86 -3.67 4.69
CA TYR A 287 7.04 -4.58 3.91
C TYR A 287 7.89 -5.26 2.81
N GLU A 288 7.97 -6.59 2.82
CA GLU A 288 8.91 -7.37 2.00
C GLU A 288 8.73 -7.17 0.48
N VAL A 289 7.51 -6.84 0.07
CA VAL A 289 7.11 -6.61 -1.32
C VAL A 289 7.11 -5.14 -1.69
N ALA A 290 7.63 -4.26 -0.83
CA ALA A 290 7.78 -2.82 -1.06
C ALA A 290 8.86 -2.44 -2.08
N LYS A 291 9.07 -3.32 -3.06
CA LYS A 291 9.95 -3.11 -4.19
C LYS A 291 9.25 -2.19 -5.20
N ALA A 292 10.04 -1.45 -5.97
CA ALA A 292 9.51 -0.75 -7.13
C ALA A 292 8.81 -1.76 -8.06
N LEU A 293 7.50 -1.60 -8.25
CA LEU A 293 6.65 -2.44 -9.09
C LEU A 293 6.84 -2.12 -10.57
N GLU A 294 6.97 -0.83 -10.86
CA GLU A 294 7.14 -0.31 -12.21
C GLU A 294 8.33 0.63 -12.22
N LYS A 295 9.26 0.35 -13.13
CA LYS A 295 10.42 1.19 -13.40
C LYS A 295 10.05 2.07 -14.57
N ILE A 296 10.26 3.36 -14.40
CA ILE A 296 10.02 4.32 -15.48
C ILE A 296 11.23 5.23 -15.57
N SER A 297 12.38 4.59 -15.67
CA SER A 297 13.57 5.21 -16.23
C SER A 297 13.54 4.95 -17.71
N SER A 298 13.41 6.03 -18.49
CA SER A 298 13.88 6.08 -19.87
C SER A 298 13.58 4.83 -20.71
N GLN A 299 12.31 4.42 -20.85
CA GLN A 299 11.97 3.74 -22.10
C GLN A 299 12.36 4.73 -23.19
N ASN A 300 13.23 4.30 -24.10
CA ASN A 300 13.73 5.13 -25.19
C ASN A 300 12.54 5.90 -25.78
N ASP A 301 12.70 7.21 -26.02
CA ASP A 301 11.66 8.05 -26.62
C ASP A 301 11.02 7.38 -27.85
N MET A 302 11.76 6.50 -28.55
CA MET A 302 11.27 5.66 -29.64
C MET A 302 10.19 4.65 -29.22
N GLU A 303 10.47 3.74 -28.28
CA GLU A 303 9.51 2.71 -27.83
C GLU A 303 8.30 3.33 -27.16
N TYR A 304 8.50 4.43 -26.43
CA TYR A 304 7.40 5.15 -25.79
C TYR A 304 6.54 5.90 -26.82
N LYS A 305 7.13 6.53 -27.83
CA LYS A 305 6.38 7.11 -28.96
C LYS A 305 5.61 6.03 -29.73
N ASP A 306 6.21 4.86 -29.93
CA ASP A 306 5.56 3.75 -30.60
C ASP A 306 4.45 3.12 -29.75
N TYR A 307 4.61 3.09 -28.42
CA TYR A 307 3.55 2.74 -27.49
C TYR A 307 2.39 3.75 -27.52
N LEU A 308 2.69 5.05 -27.48
CA LEU A 308 1.66 6.09 -27.60
C LEU A 308 0.95 6.03 -28.95
N ARG A 309 1.67 5.75 -30.04
CA ARG A 309 1.09 5.48 -31.37
C ARG A 309 0.21 4.24 -31.37
N TYR A 310 0.64 3.16 -30.71
CA TYR A 310 -0.16 1.94 -30.58
C TYR A 310 -1.45 2.20 -29.80
N VAL A 311 -1.37 2.89 -28.65
CA VAL A 311 -2.55 3.26 -27.85
C VAL A 311 -3.48 4.15 -28.67
N ARG A 312 -2.94 5.17 -29.36
CA ARG A 312 -3.68 6.04 -30.28
C ARG A 312 -4.42 5.24 -31.35
N ASN A 313 -3.72 4.33 -32.03
CA ASN A 313 -4.31 3.47 -33.05
C ASN A 313 -5.40 2.54 -32.49
N MET A 314 -5.30 2.15 -31.22
CA MET A 314 -6.23 1.23 -30.57
C MET A 314 -7.53 1.92 -30.13
N ILE A 315 -7.45 3.14 -29.61
CA ILE A 315 -8.61 3.87 -29.06
C ILE A 315 -9.22 4.89 -30.02
N GLY A 316 -8.47 5.29 -31.06
CA GLY A 316 -8.89 6.30 -32.03
C GLY A 316 -8.65 7.72 -31.55
N ASP A 317 -8.44 8.63 -32.51
CA ASP A 317 -8.16 10.05 -32.24
C ASP A 317 -9.34 10.75 -31.56
N ASP A 318 -10.56 10.35 -31.89
CA ASP A 318 -11.78 10.93 -31.33
C ASP A 318 -11.90 10.68 -29.82
N VAL A 319 -11.54 9.48 -29.35
CA VAL A 319 -11.57 9.13 -27.92
C VAL A 319 -10.49 9.90 -27.15
N LEU A 320 -9.33 10.16 -27.76
CA LEU A 320 -8.29 10.99 -27.17
C LEU A 320 -8.73 12.45 -27.03
N LEU A 321 -9.46 12.98 -28.02
CA LEU A 321 -10.05 14.31 -27.98
C LEU A 321 -11.17 14.41 -26.94
N ASP A 322 -11.98 13.37 -26.79
CA ASP A 322 -13.01 13.28 -25.76
C ASP A 322 -12.39 13.25 -24.36
N ILE A 323 -11.39 12.39 -24.14
CA ILE A 323 -10.63 12.37 -22.88
C ILE A 323 -10.02 13.74 -22.61
N TYR A 324 -9.41 14.36 -23.62
CA TYR A 324 -8.79 15.68 -23.48
C TYR A 324 -9.81 16.77 -23.10
N SER A 325 -10.98 16.78 -23.75
CA SER A 325 -12.08 17.71 -23.48
C SER A 325 -12.63 17.50 -22.07
N LEU A 326 -12.81 16.25 -21.66
CA LEU A 326 -13.27 15.88 -20.32
C LEU A 326 -12.25 16.31 -19.25
N LEU A 327 -10.95 16.18 -19.52
CA LEU A 327 -9.90 16.71 -18.67
C LEU A 327 -9.91 18.26 -18.62
N GLN A 328 -10.27 18.96 -19.69
CA GLN A 328 -10.42 20.42 -19.66
C GLN A 328 -11.65 20.86 -18.85
N GLU A 329 -12.76 20.14 -18.97
CA GLU A 329 -14.00 20.39 -18.23
C GLU A 329 -13.81 20.18 -16.73
N GLU A 330 -13.07 19.14 -16.33
CA GLU A 330 -12.73 18.88 -14.92
C GLU A 330 -11.68 19.83 -14.34
N GLY A 331 -11.22 20.85 -15.10
CA GLY A 331 -10.17 21.78 -14.68
C GLY A 331 -8.83 21.06 -14.43
N ILE A 332 -8.68 19.87 -15.02
CA ILE A 332 -7.43 19.13 -15.03
C ILE A 332 -6.51 19.81 -16.02
N VAL A 333 -6.96 20.04 -17.27
CA VAL A 333 -6.24 20.80 -18.29
C VAL A 333 -6.78 22.23 -18.37
N SER A 334 -5.91 23.23 -18.42
CA SER A 334 -6.32 24.62 -18.63
C SER A 334 -6.98 24.80 -20.00
N LYS A 335 -8.15 25.44 -20.03
CA LYS A 335 -8.82 25.85 -21.29
C LYS A 335 -7.87 26.77 -22.07
N GLY A 336 -7.59 26.41 -23.31
CA GLY A 336 -6.65 27.14 -24.18
C GLY A 336 -5.24 26.56 -24.28
N CYS A 337 -4.93 25.44 -23.61
CA CYS A 337 -3.77 24.65 -24.00
C CYS A 337 -4.03 24.02 -25.38
N GLU A 338 -3.22 24.36 -26.38
CA GLU A 338 -3.09 23.52 -27.57
C GLU A 338 -2.27 22.28 -27.19
N VAL A 339 -2.85 21.09 -27.37
CA VAL A 339 -2.04 19.87 -27.44
C VAL A 339 -1.71 19.62 -28.90
N LYS A 340 -0.45 19.82 -29.24
CA LYS A 340 0.11 19.30 -30.49
C LYS A 340 0.50 17.84 -30.24
N TRP A 341 -0.30 16.94 -30.79
CA TRP A 341 -0.12 15.49 -30.68
C TRP A 341 0.94 14.98 -31.65
#